data_AF-M4QIN6-F1
#
_entry.id   AF-M4QIN6-F1
#
_cell.length_a   1.000
_cell.length_b   1.000
_cell.length_c   1.000
_cell.angle_alpha   90.00
_cell.angle_beta   90.00
_cell.angle_gamma   90.00
#
_symmetry.space_group_name_H-M   'P 1'
#
loop_
_entity.id
_entity.type
_entity.pdbx_description
1 polymer ?
#
loop_
_entity_poly.entity_id
_entity_poly.type
_entity_poly.pdbx_seq_one_letter_code
_entity_poly.pdbx_strand_id
1 'polypeptide(L)'
;SAMMVGLGMASTANAQQQKSPKTEIFLPNLFDNDNTELTDPLYHNMILGNTALLTQENQYKFYADDGNGVPDSLLFNKILHDQLLHGFKEGDTIIPLDENGKPVYKLDSIVEQGKTKTVYSVTTKTATADDVNSAYSRGIQGDIDDLYEANKENVNRLIEHGDKIFANEESVQYLNREVQNNIENIHELAQQQDQHSSDIKTLKKNVEKDLLDLSGRLIAQKEDIAQNQTDIQDLATYNELQDQYAQKQTEAIDALNKASSENTQNIAKNSNHIKTLENNIEEGLLELSGHLIDQKADLTKDIKALESNVEEGLLDLSGRLIDQKQI
;
A
#
# COMPACT_ATOMS: atom_id res chain seq x y z
N SER A 1 34.16 -142.96 24.98
CA SER A 1 33.17 -143.18 26.05
C SER A 1 32.99 -141.90 26.84
N ALA A 2 31.73 -141.42 26.91
CA ALA A 2 31.14 -140.43 27.85
C ALA A 2 31.82 -139.04 27.96
N MET A 3 31.16 -137.89 28.19
CA MET A 3 29.83 -137.58 28.73
C MET A 3 29.45 -136.13 28.38
N MET A 4 28.14 -135.84 28.45
CA MET A 4 27.41 -134.62 28.08
C MET A 4 27.69 -133.33 28.88
N VAL A 5 27.54 -132.21 28.14
CA VAL A 5 26.76 -130.96 28.39
C VAL A 5 26.93 -130.16 29.69
N GLY A 6 27.24 -128.86 29.52
CA GLY A 6 26.89 -127.78 30.44
C GLY A 6 26.83 -126.44 29.70
N LEU A 7 25.62 -125.88 29.57
CA LEU A 7 25.31 -124.54 29.05
C LEU A 7 25.71 -123.45 30.06
N GLY A 8 26.07 -122.26 29.57
CA GLY A 8 26.19 -121.06 30.38
C GLY A 8 26.41 -119.79 29.54
N MET A 9 25.32 -119.14 29.15
CA MET A 9 25.33 -117.76 28.65
C MET A 9 25.72 -116.80 29.78
N ALA A 10 26.57 -115.82 29.50
CA ALA A 10 26.66 -114.59 30.29
C ALA A 10 26.60 -113.39 29.32
N SER A 11 25.60 -112.55 29.54
CA SER A 11 25.33 -111.30 28.84
C SER A 11 25.45 -110.19 29.89
N THR A 12 26.23 -109.15 29.61
CA THR A 12 26.13 -107.82 30.24
C THR A 12 26.70 -106.80 29.25
N ALA A 13 25.92 -105.89 28.68
CA ALA A 13 25.19 -104.75 29.27
C ALA A 13 26.03 -103.45 29.26
N ASN A 14 25.60 -102.59 28.34
CA ASN A 14 25.85 -101.17 28.13
C ASN A 14 26.14 -100.35 29.41
N ALA A 15 27.27 -99.65 29.46
CA ALA A 15 27.57 -98.65 30.48
C ALA A 15 27.06 -97.27 30.04
N GLN A 16 25.90 -96.86 30.55
CA GLN A 16 25.53 -95.44 30.63
C GLN A 16 26.36 -94.79 31.74
N GLN A 17 27.09 -93.74 31.41
CA GLN A 17 27.84 -92.91 32.35
C GLN A 17 26.87 -92.27 33.36
N GLN A 18 26.78 -92.87 34.55
CA GLN A 18 26.14 -92.28 35.73
C GLN A 18 26.99 -91.11 36.21
N LYS A 19 26.46 -89.87 36.10
CA LYS A 19 26.92 -88.75 36.94
C LYS A 19 26.87 -89.20 38.39
N SER A 20 27.96 -89.04 39.13
CA SER A 20 28.03 -89.33 40.56
C SER A 20 26.88 -88.61 41.31
N PRO A 21 26.29 -89.22 42.36
CA PRO A 21 25.20 -88.60 43.09
C PRO A 21 25.66 -87.29 43.74
N LYS A 22 24.89 -86.21 43.54
CA LYS A 22 25.13 -84.91 44.18
C LYS A 22 25.11 -85.09 45.70
N THR A 23 26.21 -84.79 46.38
CA THR A 23 26.28 -84.87 47.83
C THR A 23 25.73 -83.60 48.44
N GLU A 24 24.58 -83.71 49.08
CA GLU A 24 23.96 -82.64 49.86
C GLU A 24 24.48 -82.67 51.30
N ILE A 25 25.05 -81.56 51.76
CA ILE A 25 25.47 -81.39 53.15
C ILE A 25 24.58 -80.32 53.79
N PHE A 26 23.71 -80.72 54.71
CA PHE A 26 22.88 -79.79 55.46
C PHE A 26 23.76 -78.86 56.30
N LEU A 27 23.43 -77.57 56.28
CA LEU A 27 24.13 -76.60 57.09
C LEU A 27 23.94 -76.94 58.58
N PRO A 28 25.01 -76.89 59.39
CA PRO A 28 24.91 -77.24 60.80
C PRO A 28 24.00 -76.25 61.54
N ASN A 29 23.44 -76.69 62.66
CA ASN A 29 22.74 -75.80 63.57
C ASN A 29 23.70 -74.70 64.04
N LEU A 30 23.35 -73.44 63.79
CA LEU A 30 24.18 -72.28 64.13
C LEU A 30 24.26 -72.03 65.64
N PHE A 31 23.35 -72.62 66.41
CA PHE A 31 23.20 -72.45 67.84
C PHE A 31 23.56 -73.72 68.62
N ASP A 32 24.17 -74.71 67.97
CA ASP A 32 24.59 -75.95 68.62
C ASP A 32 25.66 -75.65 69.69
N ASN A 33 25.25 -75.77 70.96
CA ASN A 33 26.08 -75.49 72.12
C ASN A 33 25.80 -76.52 73.24
N ASP A 34 26.71 -76.63 74.21
CA ASP A 34 26.64 -77.62 75.30
C ASP A 34 25.36 -77.52 76.16
N ASN A 35 24.65 -76.38 76.12
CA ASN A 35 23.37 -76.11 76.77
C ASN A 35 22.27 -75.85 75.73
N THR A 36 21.96 -76.84 74.91
CA THR A 36 20.95 -76.73 73.85
C THR A 36 19.59 -76.32 74.46
N GLU A 37 19.15 -75.10 74.15
CA GLU A 37 17.84 -74.62 74.56
C GLU A 37 16.76 -75.14 73.58
N LEU A 38 15.53 -75.31 74.07
CA LEU A 38 14.39 -75.73 73.24
C LEU A 38 14.13 -74.79 72.04
N THR A 39 14.64 -73.57 72.10
CA THR A 39 14.52 -72.53 71.06
C THR A 39 15.64 -72.54 70.01
N ASP A 40 16.75 -73.22 70.24
CA ASP A 40 17.90 -73.22 69.30
C ASP A 40 17.57 -73.79 67.92
N PRO A 41 16.81 -74.91 67.79
CA PRO A 41 16.36 -75.41 66.49
C PRO A 41 15.38 -74.47 65.79
N LEU A 42 14.56 -73.74 66.56
CA LEU A 42 13.62 -72.76 66.02
C LEU A 42 14.36 -71.60 65.35
N TYR A 43 15.40 -71.05 66.01
CA TYR A 43 16.19 -69.97 65.44
C TYR A 43 17.03 -70.41 64.24
N HIS A 44 17.57 -71.63 64.25
CA HIS A 44 18.25 -72.20 63.08
C HIS A 44 17.31 -72.30 61.88
N ASN A 45 16.11 -72.84 62.08
CA ASN A 45 15.12 -72.97 61.01
C ASN A 45 14.69 -71.58 60.48
N MET A 46 14.55 -70.58 61.35
CA MET A 46 14.27 -69.21 60.91
C MET A 46 15.41 -68.63 60.06
N ILE A 47 16.67 -68.81 60.47
CA ILE A 47 17.81 -68.17 59.81
C ILE A 47 18.20 -68.88 58.53
N LEU A 48 18.47 -70.19 58.64
CA LEU A 48 18.94 -71.02 57.53
C LEU A 48 17.83 -71.90 56.97
N GLY A 49 16.86 -72.32 57.79
CA GLY A 49 15.89 -73.33 57.39
C GLY A 49 16.56 -74.67 57.12
N ASN A 50 15.79 -75.60 56.56
CA ASN A 50 16.35 -76.82 56.01
C ASN A 50 17.14 -76.49 54.72
N THR A 51 18.40 -76.10 54.87
CA THR A 51 19.28 -75.71 53.75
C THR A 51 20.47 -76.64 53.62
N ALA A 52 20.70 -77.11 52.41
CA ALA A 52 21.85 -77.92 52.05
C ALA A 52 22.81 -77.16 51.12
N LEU A 53 24.12 -77.36 51.36
CA LEU A 53 25.17 -76.99 50.43
C LEU A 53 25.44 -78.16 49.48
N LEU A 54 25.32 -77.90 48.18
CA LEU A 54 25.75 -78.82 47.13
C LEU A 54 27.23 -78.60 46.87
N THR A 55 28.05 -79.39 47.56
CA THR A 55 29.52 -79.25 47.63
C THR A 55 30.23 -79.25 46.28
N GLN A 56 29.66 -79.86 45.24
CA GLN A 56 30.24 -79.91 43.90
C GLN A 56 29.98 -78.65 43.07
N GLU A 57 28.94 -77.86 43.40
CA GLU A 57 28.46 -76.74 42.58
C GLU A 57 28.47 -75.41 43.35
N ASN A 58 28.85 -75.40 44.64
CA ASN A 58 28.77 -74.25 45.54
C ASN A 58 27.39 -73.58 45.53
N GLN A 59 26.33 -74.40 45.43
CA GLN A 59 24.94 -73.97 45.37
C GLN A 59 24.24 -74.30 46.69
N TYR A 60 23.37 -73.40 47.12
CA TYR A 60 22.42 -73.64 48.18
C TYR A 60 21.16 -74.28 47.62
N LYS A 61 20.66 -75.30 48.31
CA LYS A 61 19.34 -75.86 48.10
C LYS A 61 18.52 -75.68 49.36
N PHE A 62 17.45 -74.92 49.23
CA PHE A 62 16.54 -74.57 50.30
C PHE A 62 15.32 -75.47 50.21
N TYR A 63 14.91 -76.05 51.34
CA TYR A 63 13.72 -76.88 51.47
C TYR A 63 12.66 -76.14 52.28
N ALA A 64 11.39 -76.39 51.97
CA ALA A 64 10.26 -75.94 52.78
C ALA A 64 10.21 -76.71 54.10
N ASP A 65 9.74 -76.06 55.15
CA ASP A 65 9.59 -76.67 56.49
C ASP A 65 8.42 -77.67 56.56
N ASP A 66 7.45 -77.57 55.65
CA ASP A 66 6.35 -78.52 55.51
C ASP A 66 6.00 -78.84 54.04
N GLY A 67 5.10 -79.79 53.84
CA GLY A 67 4.72 -80.27 52.49
C GLY A 67 3.80 -79.35 51.70
N ASN A 68 3.31 -78.25 52.29
CA ASN A 68 2.37 -77.33 51.67
C ASN A 68 2.94 -75.92 51.46
N GLY A 69 4.08 -75.60 52.08
CA GLY A 69 4.78 -74.34 52.00
C GLY A 69 5.92 -74.32 50.97
N VAL A 70 6.55 -73.16 50.85
CA VAL A 70 7.78 -72.95 50.07
C VAL A 70 8.92 -72.59 51.03
N PRO A 71 10.18 -72.71 50.61
CA PRO A 71 11.29 -72.22 51.41
C PRO A 71 11.10 -70.75 51.82
N ASP A 72 11.30 -70.45 53.10
CA ASP A 72 11.02 -69.12 53.68
C ASP A 72 12.05 -68.68 54.75
N SER A 73 13.23 -69.30 54.77
CA SER A 73 14.31 -68.91 55.70
C SER A 73 14.82 -67.49 55.41
N LEU A 74 15.40 -66.84 56.42
CA LEU A 74 15.98 -65.50 56.27
C LEU A 74 17.08 -65.47 55.21
N LEU A 75 17.91 -66.51 55.11
CA LEU A 75 18.94 -66.61 54.08
C LEU A 75 18.31 -66.68 52.68
N PHE A 76 17.30 -67.51 52.48
CA PHE A 76 16.60 -67.63 51.20
C PHE A 76 15.97 -66.30 50.78
N ASN A 77 15.18 -65.70 51.69
CA ASN A 77 14.50 -64.44 51.44
C ASN A 77 15.48 -63.29 51.19
N LYS A 78 16.61 -63.26 51.90
CA LYS A 78 17.65 -62.25 51.67
C LYS A 78 18.20 -62.34 50.24
N ILE A 79 18.58 -63.53 49.79
CA ILE A 79 19.12 -63.73 48.44
C ILE A 79 18.06 -63.34 47.39
N LEU A 80 16.81 -63.76 47.59
CA LEU A 80 15.72 -63.44 46.67
C LEU A 80 15.46 -61.94 46.59
N HIS A 81 15.36 -61.27 47.74
CA HIS A 81 15.10 -59.84 47.80
C HIS A 81 16.26 -59.02 47.24
N ASP A 82 17.52 -59.36 47.56
CA ASP A 82 18.68 -58.65 47.01
C ASP A 82 18.72 -58.78 45.48
N GLN A 83 18.42 -59.96 44.94
CA GLN A 83 18.33 -60.22 43.50
C GLN A 83 17.19 -59.41 42.84
N LEU A 84 15.99 -59.40 43.43
CA LEU A 84 14.86 -58.66 42.86
C LEU A 84 15.02 -57.14 42.98
N LEU A 85 15.68 -56.67 44.03
CA LEU A 85 15.87 -55.24 44.27
C LEU A 85 17.00 -54.67 43.41
N HIS A 86 18.18 -55.27 43.47
CA HIS A 86 19.40 -54.74 42.85
C HIS A 86 19.74 -55.42 41.53
N GLY A 87 19.03 -56.48 41.16
CA GLY A 87 19.39 -57.31 40.03
C GLY A 87 20.59 -58.22 40.33
N PHE A 88 21.20 -58.73 39.27
CA PHE A 88 22.35 -59.63 39.32
C PHE A 88 23.12 -59.58 38.00
N LYS A 89 24.41 -59.95 38.06
CA LYS A 89 25.29 -60.08 36.88
C LYS A 89 25.72 -61.53 36.69
N GLU A 90 26.33 -61.80 35.53
CA GLU A 90 26.87 -63.12 35.21
C GLU A 90 27.89 -63.53 36.29
N GLY A 91 27.76 -64.77 36.77
CA GLY A 91 28.58 -65.30 37.86
C GLY A 91 27.99 -65.15 39.27
N ASP A 92 26.94 -64.33 39.47
CA ASP A 92 26.29 -64.21 40.78
C ASP A 92 25.47 -65.46 41.14
N THR A 93 25.38 -65.78 42.43
CA THR A 93 24.47 -66.83 42.92
C THR A 93 23.04 -66.31 42.95
N ILE A 94 22.17 -66.90 42.15
CA ILE A 94 20.77 -66.47 42.00
C ILE A 94 19.79 -67.59 42.34
N ILE A 95 18.60 -67.20 42.73
CA ILE A 95 17.43 -68.07 42.75
C ILE A 95 16.82 -68.05 41.34
N PRO A 96 16.69 -69.21 40.66
CA PRO A 96 16.06 -69.27 39.36
C PRO A 96 14.62 -68.75 39.42
N LEU A 97 14.27 -67.83 38.54
CA LEU A 97 12.92 -67.30 38.42
C LEU A 97 12.22 -67.83 37.15
N ASP A 98 10.90 -67.95 37.21
CA ASP A 98 10.06 -68.21 36.05
C ASP A 98 9.81 -66.93 35.24
N GLU A 99 9.01 -67.04 34.17
CA GLU A 99 8.62 -65.93 33.30
C GLU A 99 7.84 -64.81 34.02
N ASN A 100 7.31 -65.08 35.22
CA ASN A 100 6.57 -64.13 36.04
C ASN A 100 7.41 -63.61 37.22
N GLY A 101 8.70 -63.95 37.28
CA GLY A 101 9.62 -63.49 38.32
C GLY A 101 9.46 -64.23 39.64
N LYS A 102 8.80 -65.40 39.65
CA LYS A 102 8.63 -66.22 40.85
C LYS A 102 9.71 -67.30 40.93
N PRO A 103 10.19 -67.66 42.13
CA PRO A 103 11.15 -68.74 42.27
C PRO A 103 10.65 -70.05 41.67
N VAL A 104 11.52 -70.75 40.93
CA VAL A 104 11.20 -72.04 40.31
C VAL A 104 11.36 -73.16 41.35
N TYR A 105 10.25 -73.52 41.98
CA TYR A 105 10.21 -74.61 42.97
C TYR A 105 10.13 -75.99 42.31
N LYS A 106 10.67 -77.00 43.00
CA LYS A 106 10.58 -78.43 42.64
C LYS A 106 10.09 -79.24 43.83
N LEU A 107 9.45 -80.38 43.59
CA LEU A 107 9.12 -81.33 44.66
C LEU A 107 10.30 -82.27 44.89
N ASP A 108 10.76 -82.35 46.13
CA ASP A 108 11.82 -83.26 46.57
C ASP A 108 11.35 -84.10 47.77
N SER A 109 12.03 -85.23 48.00
CA SER A 109 11.74 -86.11 49.14
C SER A 109 12.85 -86.02 50.18
N ILE A 110 12.48 -85.64 51.40
CA ILE A 110 13.37 -85.62 52.57
C ILE A 110 12.98 -86.74 53.55
N VAL A 111 13.97 -87.30 54.25
CA VAL A 111 13.74 -88.30 55.30
C VAL A 111 13.93 -87.64 56.65
N GLU A 112 12.84 -87.48 57.39
CA GLU A 112 12.83 -86.87 58.71
C GLU A 112 12.26 -87.86 59.73
N GLN A 113 13.01 -88.17 60.79
CA GLN A 113 12.62 -89.16 61.82
C GLN A 113 12.18 -90.53 61.24
N GLY A 114 12.81 -90.97 60.15
CA GLY A 114 12.51 -92.24 59.48
C GLY A 114 11.25 -92.26 58.62
N LYS A 115 10.57 -91.13 58.43
CA LYS A 115 9.44 -90.97 57.49
C LYS A 115 9.87 -90.13 56.29
N THR A 116 9.49 -90.58 55.09
CA THR A 116 9.70 -89.81 53.86
C THR A 116 8.59 -88.77 53.73
N LYS A 117 8.96 -87.51 53.57
CA LYS A 117 8.04 -86.39 53.29
C LYS A 117 8.39 -85.79 51.94
N THR A 118 7.37 -85.40 51.18
CA THR A 118 7.55 -84.60 49.96
C THR A 118 7.38 -83.13 50.30
N VAL A 119 8.37 -82.31 49.95
CA VAL A 119 8.41 -80.88 50.24
C VAL A 119 8.85 -80.10 49.00
N TYR A 120 8.50 -78.82 48.94
CA TYR A 120 9.05 -77.94 47.90
C TYR A 120 10.50 -77.58 48.21
N SER A 121 11.31 -77.48 47.17
CA SER A 121 12.70 -77.03 47.24
C SER A 121 13.02 -76.06 46.12
N VAL A 122 14.07 -75.26 46.33
CA VAL A 122 14.70 -74.48 45.27
C VAL A 122 16.20 -74.57 45.38
N THR A 123 16.87 -74.79 44.25
CA THR A 123 18.33 -74.82 44.16
C THR A 123 18.78 -73.55 43.49
N THR A 124 19.64 -72.79 44.16
CA THR A 124 20.33 -71.64 43.55
C THR A 124 21.18 -72.10 42.38
N LYS A 125 21.48 -71.18 41.46
CA LYS A 125 22.42 -71.42 40.36
C LYS A 125 23.34 -70.22 40.19
N THR A 126 24.45 -70.43 39.49
CA THR A 126 25.28 -69.33 38.99
C THR A 126 24.58 -68.69 37.79
N ALA A 127 24.39 -67.37 37.82
CA ALA A 127 23.78 -66.61 36.73
C ALA A 127 24.63 -66.73 35.45
N THR A 128 23.97 -67.05 34.35
CA THR A 128 24.56 -67.16 33.02
C THR A 128 24.30 -65.89 32.19
N ALA A 129 24.96 -65.73 31.04
CA ALA A 129 24.68 -64.63 30.12
C ALA A 129 23.20 -64.56 29.69
N ASP A 130 22.53 -65.71 29.51
CA ASP A 130 21.10 -65.77 29.19
C ASP A 130 20.24 -65.24 30.35
N ASP A 131 20.64 -65.51 31.60
CA ASP A 131 19.92 -65.01 32.78
C ASP A 131 20.04 -63.49 32.91
N VAL A 132 21.19 -62.93 32.55
CA VAL A 132 21.43 -61.47 32.58
C VAL A 132 20.65 -60.73 31.49
N ASN A 133 20.23 -61.42 30.43
CA ASN A 133 19.36 -60.84 29.40
C ASN A 133 17.86 -60.90 29.76
N SER A 134 17.52 -61.35 30.97
CA SER A 134 16.13 -61.36 31.45
C SER A 134 15.69 -59.99 31.98
N ALA A 135 14.38 -59.76 32.05
CA ALA A 135 13.81 -58.54 32.63
C ALA A 135 14.16 -58.34 34.13
N TYR A 136 14.60 -59.38 34.82
CA TYR A 136 14.86 -59.35 36.26
C TYR A 136 16.33 -59.08 36.62
N SER A 137 17.23 -59.10 35.65
CA SER A 137 18.68 -58.94 35.88
C SER A 137 19.07 -57.54 36.35
N ARG A 138 18.24 -56.54 36.07
CA ARG A 138 18.44 -55.15 36.52
C ARG A 138 17.77 -54.84 37.85
N GLY A 139 16.91 -55.75 38.32
CA GLY A 139 16.06 -55.55 39.48
C GLY A 139 15.15 -54.32 39.35
N ILE A 140 14.43 -54.05 40.44
CA ILE A 140 13.58 -52.86 40.55
C ILE A 140 14.41 -51.57 40.46
N GLN A 141 15.66 -51.59 40.94
CA GLN A 141 16.52 -50.41 40.91
C GLN A 141 16.80 -49.92 39.47
N GLY A 142 17.01 -50.83 38.52
CA GLY A 142 17.22 -50.45 37.12
C GLY A 142 16.00 -49.75 36.51
N ASP A 143 14.79 -50.23 36.82
CA ASP A 143 13.54 -49.59 36.37
C ASP A 143 13.38 -48.19 37.00
N ILE A 144 13.74 -48.03 38.28
CA ILE A 144 13.74 -46.73 38.97
C ILE A 144 14.72 -45.75 38.31
N ASP A 145 15.92 -46.21 37.96
CA ASP A 145 16.95 -45.39 37.33
C ASP A 145 16.50 -44.89 35.95
N ASP A 146 15.88 -45.76 35.14
CA ASP A 146 15.31 -45.38 33.83
C ASP A 146 14.19 -44.36 33.98
N LEU A 147 13.29 -44.56 34.95
CA LEU A 147 12.22 -43.61 35.24
C LEU A 147 12.77 -42.26 35.71
N TYR A 148 13.83 -42.27 36.52
CA TYR A 148 14.45 -41.04 37.00
C TYR A 148 15.06 -40.24 35.85
N GLU A 149 15.79 -40.90 34.95
CA GLU A 149 16.42 -40.22 33.81
C GLU A 149 15.37 -39.70 32.81
N ALA A 150 14.34 -40.50 32.50
CA ALA A 150 13.23 -40.06 31.67
C ALA A 150 12.49 -38.87 32.28
N ASN A 151 12.28 -38.88 33.61
CA ASN A 151 11.65 -37.76 34.31
C ASN A 151 12.52 -36.49 34.27
N LYS A 152 13.83 -36.63 34.45
CA LYS A 152 14.77 -35.51 34.34
C LYS A 152 14.78 -34.90 32.94
N GLU A 153 14.77 -35.73 31.90
CA GLU A 153 14.65 -35.25 30.52
C GLU A 153 13.33 -34.51 30.29
N ASN A 154 12.21 -35.05 30.78
CA ASN A 154 10.91 -34.39 30.70
C ASN A 154 10.89 -33.04 31.41
N VAL A 155 11.48 -32.95 32.61
CA VAL A 155 11.61 -31.69 33.35
C VAL A 155 12.42 -30.67 32.57
N ASN A 156 13.55 -31.07 31.96
CA ASN A 156 14.35 -30.17 31.13
C ASN A 156 13.57 -29.65 29.93
N ARG A 157 12.83 -30.53 29.22
CA ARG A 157 11.96 -30.14 28.10
C ARG A 157 10.86 -29.17 28.52
N LEU A 158 10.28 -29.36 29.71
CA LEU A 158 9.27 -28.44 30.26
C LEU A 158 9.87 -27.06 30.54
N ILE A 159 11.10 -26.99 31.07
CA ILE A 159 11.81 -25.73 31.29
C ILE A 159 12.05 -25.02 29.95
N GLU A 160 12.61 -25.71 28.95
CA GLU A 160 12.85 -25.13 27.62
C GLU A 160 11.56 -24.64 26.93
N HIS A 161 10.46 -25.39 27.09
CA HIS A 161 9.15 -24.96 26.59
C HIS A 161 8.64 -23.73 27.33
N GLY A 162 8.85 -23.64 28.65
CA GLY A 162 8.56 -22.45 29.45
C GLY A 162 9.25 -21.21 28.90
N ASP A 163 10.56 -21.28 28.67
CA ASP A 163 11.34 -20.16 28.12
C ASP A 163 10.82 -19.69 26.75
N LYS A 164 10.48 -20.63 25.86
CA LYS A 164 9.89 -20.32 24.55
C LYS A 164 8.50 -19.68 24.68
N ILE A 165 7.71 -20.12 25.64
CA ILE A 165 6.38 -19.52 25.92
C ILE A 165 6.56 -18.08 26.38
N PHE A 166 7.49 -17.80 27.29
CA PHE A 166 7.77 -16.44 27.75
C PHE A 166 8.25 -15.54 26.60
N ALA A 167 9.16 -16.00 25.75
CA ALA A 167 9.62 -15.24 24.58
C ALA A 167 8.49 -14.94 23.57
N ASN A 168 7.59 -15.90 23.37
CA ASN A 168 6.41 -15.72 22.53
C ASN A 168 5.42 -14.71 23.16
N GLU A 169 5.25 -14.73 24.47
CA GLU A 169 4.40 -13.77 25.19
C GLU A 169 4.92 -12.34 25.01
N GLU A 170 6.22 -12.10 25.17
CA GLU A 170 6.84 -10.80 24.92
C GLU A 170 6.64 -10.33 23.47
N SER A 171 6.83 -11.23 22.50
CA SER A 171 6.62 -10.94 21.09
C SER A 171 5.18 -10.52 20.79
N VAL A 172 4.20 -11.24 21.36
CA VAL A 172 2.77 -10.91 21.23
C VAL A 172 2.46 -9.55 21.86
N GLN A 173 3.04 -9.22 23.02
CA GLN A 173 2.87 -7.89 23.63
C GLN A 173 3.42 -6.77 22.75
N TYR A 174 4.60 -6.97 22.13
CA TYR A 174 5.17 -6.02 21.18
C TYR A 174 4.26 -5.81 19.96
N LEU A 175 3.82 -6.91 19.34
CA LEU A 175 2.89 -6.88 18.21
C LEU A 175 1.60 -6.14 18.54
N ASN A 176 1.04 -6.36 19.73
CA ASN A 176 -0.16 -5.67 20.20
C ASN A 176 0.05 -4.16 20.29
N ARG A 177 1.20 -3.70 20.81
CA ARG A 177 1.52 -2.27 20.88
C ARG A 177 1.62 -1.64 19.49
N GLU A 178 2.28 -2.30 18.55
CA GLU A 178 2.39 -1.80 17.17
C GLU A 178 1.04 -1.75 16.46
N VAL A 179 0.17 -2.74 16.71
CA VAL A 179 -1.21 -2.73 16.21
C VAL A 179 -2.00 -1.55 16.78
N GLN A 180 -1.86 -1.23 18.07
CA GLN A 180 -2.51 -0.04 18.66
C GLN A 180 -2.00 1.26 18.01
N ASN A 181 -0.69 1.42 17.85
CA ASN A 181 -0.10 2.58 17.16
C ASN A 181 -0.66 2.72 15.72
N ASN A 182 -0.80 1.61 15.00
CA ASN A 182 -1.38 1.61 13.66
C ASN A 182 -2.86 1.99 13.65
N ILE A 183 -3.63 1.54 14.65
CA ILE A 183 -5.04 1.92 14.81
C ILE A 183 -5.16 3.44 15.03
N GLU A 184 -4.32 4.02 15.89
CA GLU A 184 -4.28 5.47 16.14
C GLU A 184 -3.95 6.25 14.86
N ASN A 185 -2.91 5.84 14.13
CA ASN A 185 -2.53 6.47 12.86
C ASN A 185 -3.67 6.41 11.81
N ILE A 186 -4.38 5.28 11.72
CA ILE A 186 -5.52 5.13 10.81
C ILE A 186 -6.67 6.08 11.19
N HIS A 187 -6.93 6.26 12.48
CA HIS A 187 -7.93 7.22 12.95
C HIS A 187 -7.58 8.66 12.59
N GLU A 188 -6.32 9.07 12.74
CA GLU A 188 -5.85 10.40 12.34
C GLU A 188 -6.00 10.62 10.83
N LEU A 189 -5.60 9.63 10.02
CA LEU A 189 -5.76 9.69 8.56
C LEU A 189 -7.22 9.80 8.14
N ALA A 190 -8.13 9.08 8.81
CA ALA A 190 -9.56 9.17 8.54
C ALA A 190 -10.11 10.58 8.85
N GLN A 191 -9.71 11.19 9.97
CA GLN A 191 -10.10 12.57 10.30
C GLN A 191 -9.59 13.58 9.27
N GLN A 192 -8.34 13.43 8.82
CA GLN A 192 -7.78 14.27 7.76
C GLN A 192 -8.56 14.11 6.44
N GLN A 193 -8.94 12.88 6.09
CA GLN A 193 -9.74 12.62 4.89
C GLN A 193 -11.11 13.30 4.95
N ASP A 194 -11.78 13.27 6.10
CA ASP A 194 -13.05 13.96 6.31
C ASP A 194 -12.90 15.49 6.20
N GLN A 195 -11.83 16.05 6.78
CA GLN A 195 -11.51 17.47 6.65
C GLN A 195 -11.26 17.87 5.20
N HIS A 196 -10.39 17.14 4.48
CA HIS A 196 -10.12 17.39 3.07
C HIS A 196 -11.37 17.29 2.20
N SER A 197 -12.27 16.33 2.50
CA SER A 197 -13.56 16.21 1.81
C SER A 197 -14.44 17.45 2.00
N SER A 198 -14.46 18.03 3.20
CA SER A 198 -15.16 19.28 3.50
C SER A 198 -14.54 20.48 2.77
N ASP A 199 -13.21 20.57 2.77
CA ASP A 199 -12.47 21.66 2.11
C ASP A 199 -12.68 21.63 0.59
N ILE A 200 -12.66 20.45 -0.03
CA ILE A 200 -12.95 20.26 -1.46
C ILE A 200 -14.37 20.69 -1.80
N LYS A 201 -15.37 20.34 -0.97
CA LYS A 201 -16.77 20.79 -1.16
C LYS A 201 -16.87 22.30 -1.09
N THR A 202 -16.16 22.92 -0.14
CA THR A 202 -16.13 24.37 0.02
C THR A 202 -15.46 25.05 -1.18
N LEU A 203 -14.30 24.55 -1.61
CA LEU A 203 -13.58 25.06 -2.77
C LEU A 203 -14.44 24.97 -4.03
N LYS A 204 -15.10 23.83 -4.26
CA LYS A 204 -16.02 23.65 -5.38
C LYS A 204 -17.13 24.71 -5.39
N LYS A 205 -17.77 24.95 -4.24
CA LYS A 205 -18.83 25.97 -4.12
C LYS A 205 -18.31 27.38 -4.42
N ASN A 206 -17.11 27.71 -3.96
CA ASN A 206 -16.49 29.01 -4.22
C ASN A 206 -16.16 29.19 -5.71
N VAL A 207 -15.54 28.18 -6.33
CA VAL A 207 -15.23 28.19 -7.77
C VAL A 207 -16.49 28.33 -8.61
N GLU A 208 -17.55 27.58 -8.29
CA GLU A 208 -18.84 27.68 -8.99
C GLU A 208 -19.45 29.09 -8.86
N LYS A 209 -19.40 29.67 -7.66
CA LYS A 209 -19.89 31.03 -7.42
C LYS A 209 -19.10 32.07 -8.22
N ASP A 210 -17.78 32.01 -8.18
CA ASP A 210 -16.91 33.00 -8.84
C ASP A 210 -17.02 32.92 -10.36
N LEU A 211 -17.13 31.70 -10.92
CA LEU A 211 -17.37 31.51 -12.35
C LEU A 211 -18.74 32.05 -12.77
N LEU A 212 -19.77 31.88 -11.95
CA LEU A 212 -21.10 32.42 -12.23
C LEU A 212 -21.11 33.96 -12.19
N ASP A 213 -20.45 34.57 -11.20
CA ASP A 213 -20.30 36.03 -11.11
C ASP A 213 -19.55 36.59 -12.32
N LEU A 214 -18.42 35.97 -12.68
CA LEU A 214 -17.63 36.37 -13.84
C LEU A 214 -18.42 36.24 -15.14
N SER A 215 -19.17 35.15 -15.30
CA SER A 215 -20.05 34.93 -16.45
C SER A 215 -21.11 36.02 -16.54
N GLY A 216 -21.76 36.38 -15.44
CA GLY A 216 -22.74 37.47 -15.39
C GLY A 216 -22.15 38.82 -15.82
N ARG A 217 -20.95 39.15 -15.33
CA ARG A 217 -20.25 40.39 -15.71
C ARG A 217 -19.85 40.41 -17.19
N LEU A 218 -19.39 39.28 -17.73
CA LEU A 218 -19.05 39.17 -19.16
C LEU A 218 -20.28 39.29 -20.06
N ILE A 219 -21.43 38.76 -19.64
CA ILE A 219 -22.69 38.93 -20.36
C ILE A 219 -23.11 40.40 -20.39
N ALA A 220 -23.08 41.09 -19.26
CA ALA A 220 -23.40 42.53 -19.19
C ALA A 220 -22.46 43.36 -20.09
N GLN A 221 -21.15 43.10 -20.05
CA GLN A 221 -20.20 43.76 -20.94
C GLN A 221 -20.47 43.49 -22.42
N LYS A 222 -20.91 42.27 -22.76
CA LYS A 222 -21.25 41.91 -24.14
C LYS A 222 -22.47 42.70 -24.63
N GLU A 223 -23.46 42.90 -23.78
CA GLU A 223 -24.65 43.72 -24.09
C GLU A 223 -24.26 45.18 -24.30
N ASP A 224 -23.45 45.76 -23.41
CA ASP A 224 -22.94 47.13 -23.56
C ASP A 224 -22.14 47.32 -24.86
N ILE A 225 -21.28 46.35 -25.23
CA ILE A 225 -20.52 46.39 -26.48
C ILE A 225 -21.44 46.34 -27.70
N ALA A 226 -22.48 45.49 -27.67
CA ALA A 226 -23.45 45.41 -28.75
C ALA A 226 -24.23 46.72 -28.92
N GLN A 227 -24.59 47.37 -27.81
CA GLN A 227 -25.22 48.69 -27.84
C GLN A 227 -24.27 49.74 -28.42
N ASN A 228 -23.03 49.82 -27.93
CA ASN A 228 -22.02 50.75 -28.46
C ASN A 228 -21.77 50.54 -29.96
N GLN A 229 -21.81 49.29 -30.44
CA GLN A 229 -21.67 49.00 -31.87
C GLN A 229 -22.84 49.56 -32.69
N THR A 230 -24.05 49.52 -32.14
CA THR A 230 -25.25 50.13 -32.75
C THR A 230 -25.12 51.65 -32.77
N ASP A 231 -24.75 52.25 -31.64
CA ASP A 231 -24.57 53.70 -31.52
C ASP A 231 -23.51 54.24 -32.49
N ILE A 232 -22.39 53.51 -32.66
CA ILE A 232 -21.34 53.85 -33.63
C ILE A 232 -21.88 53.80 -35.07
N GLN A 233 -22.72 52.82 -35.40
CA GLN A 233 -23.32 52.70 -36.73
C GLN A 233 -24.31 53.84 -37.01
N ASP A 234 -25.10 54.24 -36.01
CA ASP A 234 -26.00 55.38 -36.10
C ASP A 234 -25.23 56.69 -36.30
N LEU A 235 -24.14 56.89 -35.54
CA LEU A 235 -23.25 58.04 -35.69
C LEU A 235 -22.59 58.10 -37.07
N ALA A 236 -22.14 56.95 -37.61
CA ALA A 236 -21.58 56.88 -38.96
C ALA A 236 -22.62 57.32 -40.01
N THR A 237 -23.85 56.83 -39.88
CA THR A 237 -24.97 57.19 -40.77
C THR A 237 -25.29 58.69 -40.68
N TYR A 238 -25.27 59.26 -39.47
CA TYR A 238 -25.48 60.69 -39.26
C TYR A 238 -24.38 61.53 -39.92
N ASN A 239 -23.11 61.13 -39.78
CA ASN A 239 -21.98 61.84 -40.40
C ASN A 239 -22.04 61.79 -41.93
N GLU A 240 -22.40 60.64 -42.53
CA GLU A 240 -22.60 60.54 -43.99
C GLU A 240 -23.67 61.52 -44.49
N LEU A 241 -24.76 61.69 -43.73
CA LEU A 241 -25.81 62.66 -44.06
C LEU A 241 -25.27 64.11 -43.96
N GLN A 242 -24.48 64.40 -42.93
CA GLN A 242 -23.84 65.70 -42.77
C GLN A 242 -22.89 66.03 -43.92
N ASP A 243 -22.09 65.06 -44.37
CA ASP A 243 -21.19 65.21 -45.52
C ASP A 243 -21.97 65.47 -46.81
N GLN A 244 -23.09 64.78 -47.04
CA GLN A 244 -23.98 65.05 -48.18
C GLN A 244 -24.55 66.47 -48.15
N TYR A 245 -24.94 66.97 -46.97
CA TYR A 245 -25.41 68.35 -46.83
C TYR A 245 -24.30 69.36 -47.11
N ALA A 246 -23.08 69.12 -46.60
CA ALA A 246 -21.93 69.98 -46.85
C ALA A 246 -21.55 70.02 -48.34
N GLN A 247 -21.61 68.87 -49.02
CA GLN A 247 -21.39 68.78 -50.47
C GLN A 247 -22.43 69.59 -51.24
N LYS A 248 -23.73 69.41 -50.94
CA LYS A 248 -24.81 70.19 -51.59
C LYS A 248 -24.68 71.70 -51.38
N GLN A 249 -24.25 72.13 -50.19
CA GLN A 249 -24.00 73.55 -49.92
C GLN A 249 -22.82 74.07 -50.75
N THR A 250 -21.74 73.29 -50.87
CA THR A 250 -20.57 73.65 -51.69
C THR A 250 -20.96 73.80 -53.16
N GLU A 251 -21.68 72.82 -53.71
CA GLU A 251 -22.18 72.86 -55.10
C GLU A 251 -23.10 74.08 -55.36
N ALA A 252 -23.97 74.40 -54.41
CA ALA A 252 -24.85 75.58 -54.51
C ALA A 252 -24.05 76.89 -54.48
N ILE A 253 -23.03 77.00 -53.62
CA ILE A 253 -22.14 78.16 -53.56
C ILE A 253 -21.35 78.31 -54.86
N ASP A 254 -20.81 77.22 -55.41
CA ASP A 254 -20.08 77.25 -56.69
C ASP A 254 -20.98 77.70 -57.85
N ALA A 255 -22.22 77.21 -57.90
CA ALA A 255 -23.20 77.65 -58.89
C ALA A 255 -23.52 79.15 -58.77
N LEU A 256 -23.71 79.66 -57.55
CA LEU A 256 -23.92 81.08 -57.29
C LEU A 256 -22.69 81.93 -57.69
N ASN A 257 -21.48 81.46 -57.38
CA ASN A 257 -20.24 82.13 -57.74
C ASN A 257 -20.06 82.22 -59.27
N LYS A 258 -20.36 81.13 -59.98
CA LYS A 258 -20.33 81.11 -61.45
C LYS A 258 -21.31 82.11 -62.04
N ALA A 259 -22.57 82.10 -61.59
CA ALA A 259 -23.59 83.04 -62.04
C ALA A 259 -23.21 84.50 -61.71
N SER A 260 -22.65 84.75 -60.53
CA SER A 260 -22.15 86.07 -60.12
C SER A 260 -21.00 86.58 -61.00
N SER A 261 -20.07 85.70 -61.37
CA SER A 261 -18.96 86.03 -62.28
C SER A 261 -19.47 86.36 -63.69
N GLU A 262 -20.40 85.56 -64.23
CA GLU A 262 -21.04 85.84 -65.52
C GLU A 262 -21.78 87.18 -65.50
N ASN A 263 -22.51 87.47 -64.42
CA ASN A 263 -23.19 88.75 -64.25
C ASN A 263 -22.20 89.92 -64.18
N THR A 264 -21.08 89.76 -63.45
CA THR A 264 -20.00 90.75 -63.38
C THR A 264 -19.43 91.06 -64.78
N GLN A 265 -19.20 90.02 -65.59
CA GLN A 265 -18.75 90.18 -66.98
C GLN A 265 -19.78 90.92 -67.84
N ASN A 266 -21.07 90.61 -67.68
CA ASN A 266 -22.14 91.30 -68.39
C ASN A 266 -22.25 92.78 -67.99
N ILE A 267 -22.10 93.10 -66.71
CA ILE A 267 -22.05 94.50 -66.23
C ILE A 267 -20.86 95.23 -66.86
N ALA A 268 -19.68 94.62 -66.93
CA ALA A 268 -18.51 95.21 -67.57
C ALA A 268 -18.74 95.46 -69.07
N LYS A 269 -19.32 94.49 -69.79
CA LYS A 269 -19.70 94.65 -71.21
C LYS A 269 -20.69 95.80 -71.39
N ASN A 270 -21.74 95.85 -70.57
CA ASN A 270 -22.74 96.92 -70.61
C ASN A 270 -22.13 98.28 -70.30
N SER A 271 -21.22 98.37 -69.32
CA SER A 271 -20.49 99.61 -69.01
C SER A 271 -19.67 100.10 -70.20
N ASN A 272 -18.97 99.20 -70.91
CA ASN A 272 -18.21 99.56 -72.12
C ASN A 272 -19.12 99.98 -73.27
N HIS A 273 -20.26 99.31 -73.47
CA HIS A 273 -21.26 99.72 -74.46
C HIS A 273 -21.82 101.12 -74.16
N ILE A 274 -22.13 101.43 -72.90
CA ILE A 274 -22.60 102.76 -72.50
C ILE A 274 -21.54 103.83 -72.82
N LYS A 275 -20.27 103.62 -72.44
CA LYS A 275 -19.18 104.56 -72.78
C LYS A 275 -19.02 104.76 -74.28
N THR A 276 -19.18 103.70 -75.06
CA THR A 276 -19.11 103.78 -76.53
C THR A 276 -20.28 104.60 -77.09
N LEU A 277 -21.49 104.39 -76.57
CA LEU A 277 -22.66 105.18 -76.95
C LEU A 277 -22.51 106.65 -76.55
N GLU A 278 -22.00 106.93 -75.34
CA GLU A 278 -21.68 108.28 -74.87
C GLU A 278 -20.72 108.98 -75.82
N ASN A 279 -19.59 108.34 -76.16
CA ASN A 279 -18.61 108.88 -77.12
C ASN A 279 -19.22 109.14 -78.51
N ASN A 280 -19.99 108.17 -79.05
CA ASN A 280 -20.63 108.33 -80.37
C ASN A 280 -21.64 109.50 -80.38
N ILE A 281 -22.38 109.70 -79.28
CA ILE A 281 -23.31 110.83 -79.12
C ILE A 281 -22.53 112.14 -79.03
N GLU A 282 -21.46 112.19 -78.24
CA GLU A 282 -20.60 113.38 -78.12
C GLU A 282 -19.97 113.76 -79.47
N GLU A 283 -19.40 112.79 -80.20
CA GLU A 283 -18.81 113.00 -81.53
C GLU A 283 -19.87 113.48 -82.54
N GLY A 284 -21.03 112.82 -82.60
CA GLY A 284 -22.12 113.24 -83.48
C GLY A 284 -22.68 114.63 -83.17
N LEU A 285 -22.77 115.01 -81.89
CA LEU A 285 -23.16 116.37 -81.48
C LEU A 285 -22.07 117.41 -81.82
N LEU A 286 -20.79 117.06 -81.68
CA LEU A 286 -19.67 117.94 -82.02
C LEU A 286 -19.59 118.19 -83.53
N GLU A 287 -19.71 117.15 -84.35
CA GLU A 287 -19.78 117.26 -85.82
C GLU A 287 -20.96 118.14 -86.25
N LEU A 288 -22.15 117.89 -85.69
CA LEU A 288 -23.34 118.70 -85.98
C LEU A 288 -23.12 120.18 -85.58
N SER A 289 -22.52 120.44 -84.42
CA SER A 289 -22.18 121.79 -83.99
C SER A 289 -21.16 122.45 -84.92
N GLY A 290 -20.16 121.69 -85.41
CA GLY A 290 -19.17 122.17 -86.38
C GLY A 290 -19.83 122.60 -87.68
N HIS A 291 -20.65 121.74 -88.29
CA HIS A 291 -21.42 122.07 -89.48
C HIS A 291 -22.34 123.28 -89.29
N LEU A 292 -22.99 123.42 -88.13
CA LEU A 292 -23.82 124.59 -87.83
C LEU A 292 -23.01 125.88 -87.70
N ILE A 293 -21.77 125.83 -87.17
CA ILE A 293 -20.86 126.98 -87.12
C ILE A 293 -20.42 127.38 -88.52
N ASP A 294 -20.03 126.41 -89.36
CA ASP A 294 -19.63 126.65 -90.75
C ASP A 294 -20.78 127.27 -91.54
N GLN A 295 -21.99 126.69 -91.42
CA GLN A 295 -23.20 127.23 -92.05
C GLN A 295 -23.49 128.66 -91.57
N LYS A 296 -23.32 128.94 -90.27
CA LYS A 296 -23.47 130.30 -89.72
C LYS A 296 -22.41 131.26 -90.28
N ALA A 297 -21.17 130.81 -90.47
CA ALA A 297 -20.09 131.61 -91.03
C ALA A 297 -20.35 131.95 -92.50
N ASP A 298 -20.78 130.96 -93.30
CA ASP A 298 -21.19 131.15 -94.69
C ASP A 298 -22.36 132.13 -94.79
N LEU A 299 -23.42 131.96 -94.00
CA LEU A 299 -24.54 132.91 -93.94
C LEU A 299 -24.09 134.32 -93.53
N THR A 300 -23.14 134.44 -92.59
CA THR A 300 -22.60 135.74 -92.17
C THR A 300 -21.83 136.41 -93.31
N LYS A 301 -21.07 135.62 -94.09
CA LYS A 301 -20.34 136.10 -95.27
C LYS A 301 -21.31 136.55 -96.36
N ASP A 302 -22.35 135.75 -96.62
CA ASP A 302 -23.42 136.09 -97.57
C ASP A 302 -24.16 137.36 -97.14
N ILE A 303 -24.47 137.52 -95.85
CA ILE A 303 -25.07 138.76 -95.30
C ILE A 303 -24.14 139.96 -95.52
N LYS A 304 -22.85 139.85 -95.20
CA LYS A 304 -21.89 140.96 -95.44
C LYS A 304 -21.77 141.33 -96.92
N ALA A 305 -21.79 140.34 -97.81
CA ALA A 305 -21.79 140.59 -99.25
C ALA A 305 -23.06 141.31 -99.70
N LEU A 306 -24.22 140.90 -99.18
CA LEU A 306 -25.49 141.60 -99.41
C LEU A 306 -25.46 143.03 -98.85
N GLU A 307 -24.96 143.24 -97.63
CA GLU A 307 -24.79 144.57 -97.03
C GLU A 307 -23.90 145.47 -97.90
N SER A 308 -22.74 144.95 -98.37
CA SER A 308 -21.85 145.68 -99.28
C SER A 308 -22.52 146.03 -100.61
N ASN A 309 -23.27 145.09 -101.21
CA ASN A 309 -24.00 145.34 -102.46
C ASN A 309 -25.12 146.37 -102.27
N VAL A 310 -25.81 146.35 -101.12
CA VAL A 310 -26.84 147.33 -100.77
C VAL A 310 -26.20 148.70 -100.52
N GLU A 311 -25.05 148.76 -99.85
CA GLU A 311 -24.31 150.00 -99.60
C GLU A 311 -23.77 150.61 -100.91
N GLU A 312 -23.20 149.81 -101.82
CA GLU A 312 -22.85 150.24 -103.19
C GLU A 312 -24.08 150.73 -103.96
N GLY A 313 -25.20 149.99 -103.91
CA GLY A 313 -26.45 150.38 -104.55
C GLY A 313 -27.04 151.69 -104.00
N LEU A 314 -26.93 151.92 -102.69
CA LEU A 314 -27.33 153.18 -102.05
C LEU A 314 -26.36 154.32 -102.36
N LEU A 315 -25.06 154.05 -102.49
CA LEU A 315 -24.07 155.03 -102.95
C LEU A 315 -24.32 155.46 -104.40
N ASP A 316 -24.63 154.53 -105.30
CA ASP A 316 -25.03 154.83 -106.70
C ASP A 316 -26.33 155.65 -106.73
N LEU A 317 -27.34 155.24 -105.94
CA LEU A 317 -28.61 155.98 -105.85
C LEU A 317 -28.42 157.39 -105.25
N SER A 318 -27.58 157.51 -104.21
CA SER A 318 -27.19 158.78 -103.59
C SER A 318 -26.48 159.69 -104.61
N GLY A 319 -25.53 159.15 -105.38
CA GLY A 319 -24.88 159.86 -106.48
C GLY A 319 -25.89 160.38 -107.51
N ARG A 320 -26.80 159.53 -107.97
CA ARG A 320 -27.88 159.91 -108.91
C ARG A 320 -28.85 160.95 -108.34
N LEU A 321 -29.17 160.89 -107.04
CA LEU A 321 -30.07 161.85 -106.37
C LEU A 321 -29.41 163.21 -106.13
N ILE A 322 -28.09 163.24 -105.89
CA ILE A 322 -27.33 164.49 -105.82
C ILE A 322 -27.31 165.17 -107.19
N ASP A 323 -27.11 164.40 -108.26
CA ASP A 323 -27.18 164.92 -109.64
C ASP A 323 -28.59 165.45 -109.98
N GLN A 324 -29.66 164.82 -109.50
CA GLN A 324 -31.04 165.30 -109.69
C GLN A 324 -31.38 166.58 -108.92
N LYS A 325 -30.66 166.90 -107.83
CA LYS A 325 -30.91 168.12 -107.04
C LYS A 325 -30.25 169.37 -107.61
N GLN A 326 -29.47 169.25 -108.68
CA GLN A 326 -28.78 170.36 -109.36
C GLN A 326 -29.46 170.85 -110.65
N ILE A 327 -30.72 170.47 -110.90
CA ILE A 327 -31.56 170.96 -112.03
C ILE A 327 -32.92 171.41 -111.48
#